data_AF-A0A0M5MEK4-F1
#
_entry.id   AF-A0A0M5MEK4-F1
#
_cell.length_a   1.000
_cell.length_b   1.000
_cell.length_c   1.000
_cell.angle_alpha   90.00
_cell.angle_beta   90.00
_cell.angle_gamma   90.00
#
_symmetry.space_group_name_H-M   'P 1'
#
loop_
_entity.id
_entity.type
_entity.pdbx_description
1 polymer ?
#
loop_
_entity_poly.entity_id
_entity_poly.type
_entity_poly.pdbx_seq_one_letter_code
_entity_poly.pdbx_strand_id
1 'polypeptide(L)'
;MSLKMMKIKTILVFFLLSASIYPASKSVKDMNKRLKNIDKEIEKKNTRIKAIDTETSKLEKMIKELEEEIKKLEHERKEIEDEITVVKKNIDYSRKNLEISEVEHNRKESEFVAKIIAWDKYSKIHRKEIDEKVLLTKNYREMLHGDLQRMGHIEKVTGSIKEVKEKIEAEKRKLDRLEAELRENLRKSDIKKEEQKKLKEKLQVEKKGHQSSIEKLKKEKQRISKEIERIIRENARRAAEKAAREKAAKEAAKNKGKGSKRSGGTKVTTTTVDMPKISNPEAYKRIGKTIKPLNGQIVVYFGQKKAGVVESNGIEIKGKLGNPVVASKAGTVIYADKFQGLGKVVMIDYGGGIIGVYGNLLAIKVNLNSKVSSGQTIGVLGLSSDKEPNLYYELRANLRPIDPIPTF
;
A
#
# COMPACT_ATOMS: atom_id res chain seq x y z
N MET A 1 -57.99 -13.14 44.59
CA MET A 1 -57.50 -13.49 43.24
C MET A 1 -56.10 -14.08 43.40
N SER A 2 -55.89 -15.35 43.70
CA SER A 2 -56.20 -16.59 42.96
C SER A 2 -55.39 -16.75 41.66
N LEU A 3 -54.62 -17.86 41.62
CA LEU A 3 -53.89 -18.50 40.50
C LEU A 3 -52.55 -17.83 40.06
N LYS A 4 -51.44 -18.53 39.84
CA LYS A 4 -51.13 -19.98 39.85
C LYS A 4 -49.61 -20.18 39.86
N MET A 5 -49.08 -20.90 40.85
CA MET A 5 -47.89 -21.73 40.65
C MET A 5 -48.29 -22.92 39.78
N MET A 6 -47.51 -23.27 38.75
CA MET A 6 -47.63 -24.60 38.15
C MET A 6 -46.32 -25.12 37.56
N LYS A 7 -45.64 -25.93 38.38
CA LYS A 7 -45.09 -27.26 38.08
C LYS A 7 -44.51 -27.48 36.67
N ILE A 8 -43.19 -27.38 36.55
CA ILE A 8 -42.45 -28.01 35.45
C ILE A 8 -42.35 -29.51 35.78
N LYS A 9 -43.16 -30.32 35.10
CA LYS A 9 -43.16 -31.77 35.23
C LYS A 9 -41.92 -32.37 34.54
N THR A 10 -41.18 -33.14 35.31
CA THR A 10 -40.31 -34.21 34.83
C THR A 10 -41.14 -35.21 34.04
N ILE A 11 -40.85 -35.38 32.74
CA ILE A 11 -41.27 -36.56 31.98
C ILE A 11 -40.01 -37.11 31.30
N LEU A 12 -39.42 -38.09 31.98
CA LEU A 12 -38.52 -39.08 31.43
C LEU A 12 -39.41 -40.15 30.78
N VAL A 13 -39.46 -40.22 29.45
CA VAL A 13 -39.93 -41.42 28.73
C VAL A 13 -38.96 -41.74 27.62
N PHE A 14 -38.22 -42.81 27.88
CA PHE A 14 -37.45 -43.62 26.96
C PHE A 14 -38.37 -44.16 25.86
N PHE A 15 -38.07 -43.95 24.57
CA PHE A 15 -38.51 -44.86 23.51
C PHE A 15 -37.53 -44.81 22.32
N LEU A 16 -36.71 -45.86 22.27
CA LEU A 16 -36.35 -46.67 21.11
C LEU A 16 -35.59 -46.05 19.93
N LEU A 17 -34.41 -46.65 19.73
CA LEU A 17 -33.76 -46.90 18.45
C LEU A 17 -34.72 -46.80 17.26
N SER A 18 -34.61 -45.71 16.53
CA SER A 18 -34.75 -45.76 15.08
C SER A 18 -33.61 -44.95 14.50
N ALA A 19 -32.70 -45.64 13.82
CA ALA A 19 -31.67 -45.04 13.03
C ALA A 19 -32.35 -44.15 11.97
N SER A 20 -32.51 -42.87 12.29
CA SER A 20 -32.91 -41.87 11.31
C SER A 20 -31.72 -41.74 10.38
N ILE A 21 -31.80 -42.41 9.24
CA ILE A 21 -31.01 -42.12 8.05
C ILE A 21 -31.33 -40.67 7.70
N TYR A 22 -30.59 -39.73 8.28
CA TYR A 22 -30.64 -38.35 7.84
C TYR A 22 -30.06 -38.33 6.42
N PRO A 23 -30.83 -37.90 5.41
CA PRO A 23 -30.30 -37.79 4.07
C PRO A 23 -29.28 -36.67 4.07
N ALA A 24 -27.99 -37.04 4.03
CA ALA A 24 -26.85 -36.11 3.94
C ALA A 24 -26.98 -35.11 2.76
N SER A 25 -27.88 -35.38 1.79
CA SER A 25 -28.20 -34.47 0.69
C SER A 25 -28.85 -33.16 1.16
N LYS A 26 -29.65 -33.13 2.24
CA LYS A 26 -30.23 -31.88 2.76
C LYS A 26 -29.18 -30.96 3.40
N SER A 27 -28.17 -31.53 4.08
CA SER A 27 -27.10 -30.75 4.74
C SER A 27 -26.11 -30.15 3.72
N VAL A 28 -25.63 -30.94 2.75
CA VAL A 28 -24.70 -30.44 1.70
C VAL A 28 -25.37 -29.43 0.78
N LYS A 29 -26.66 -29.60 0.47
CA LYS A 29 -27.43 -28.62 -0.32
C LYS A 29 -27.56 -27.28 0.41
N ASP A 30 -27.82 -27.28 1.71
CA ASP A 30 -27.87 -26.06 2.52
C ASP A 30 -26.48 -25.41 2.69
N MET A 31 -25.42 -26.20 2.84
CA MET A 31 -24.05 -25.68 2.86
C MET A 31 -23.63 -25.10 1.51
N ASN A 32 -24.01 -25.71 0.38
CA ASN A 32 -23.79 -25.15 -0.96
C ASN A 32 -24.60 -23.87 -1.18
N LYS A 33 -25.81 -23.78 -0.63
CA LYS A 33 -26.62 -22.55 -0.65
C LYS A 33 -25.96 -21.44 0.19
N ARG A 34 -25.41 -21.78 1.36
CA ARG A 34 -24.58 -20.87 2.17
C ARG A 34 -23.33 -20.43 1.43
N LEU A 35 -22.62 -21.34 0.74
CA LEU A 35 -21.43 -21.03 -0.05
C LEU A 35 -21.75 -20.05 -1.19
N LYS A 36 -22.86 -20.28 -1.90
CA LYS A 36 -23.34 -19.39 -2.96
C LYS A 36 -23.72 -18.00 -2.42
N ASN A 37 -24.29 -17.92 -1.22
CA ASN A 37 -24.56 -16.64 -0.56
C ASN A 37 -23.27 -15.94 -0.13
N ILE A 38 -22.30 -16.68 0.42
CA ILE A 38 -20.98 -16.15 0.77
C ILE A 38 -20.24 -15.67 -0.48
N ASP A 39 -20.32 -16.39 -1.61
CA ASP A 39 -19.71 -15.95 -2.87
C ASP A 39 -20.36 -14.66 -3.40
N LYS A 40 -21.69 -14.52 -3.27
CA LYS A 40 -22.39 -13.25 -3.58
C LYS A 40 -21.97 -12.12 -2.64
N GLU A 41 -21.78 -12.39 -1.36
CA GLU A 41 -21.27 -11.39 -0.41
C GLU A 41 -19.82 -11.01 -0.69
N ILE A 42 -18.99 -11.97 -1.10
CA ILE A 42 -17.61 -11.74 -1.53
C ILE A 42 -17.60 -10.90 -2.81
N GLU A 43 -18.44 -11.18 -3.80
CA GLU A 43 -18.56 -10.33 -5.01
C GLU A 43 -19.01 -8.91 -4.68
N LYS A 44 -20.05 -8.75 -3.85
CA LYS A 44 -20.48 -7.42 -3.39
C LYS A 44 -19.38 -6.67 -2.64
N LYS A 45 -18.59 -7.37 -1.84
CA LYS A 45 -17.44 -6.76 -1.15
C LYS A 45 -16.27 -6.49 -2.08
N ASN A 46 -16.01 -7.32 -3.09
CA ASN A 46 -14.98 -7.09 -4.10
C ASN A 46 -15.29 -5.88 -4.99
N THR A 47 -16.55 -5.71 -5.37
CA THR A 47 -17.00 -4.51 -6.10
C THR A 47 -16.89 -3.26 -5.22
N ARG A 48 -17.28 -3.36 -3.94
CA ARG A 48 -17.05 -2.27 -2.98
C ARG A 48 -15.56 -1.97 -2.77
N ILE A 49 -14.69 -2.98 -2.73
CA ILE A 49 -13.23 -2.83 -2.65
C ILE A 49 -12.69 -2.06 -3.85
N LYS A 50 -13.11 -2.36 -5.08
CA LYS A 50 -12.68 -1.59 -6.25
C LYS A 50 -13.07 -0.11 -6.14
N ALA A 51 -14.28 0.18 -5.64
CA ALA A 51 -14.71 1.56 -5.40
C ALA A 51 -13.84 2.24 -4.31
N ILE A 52 -13.54 1.51 -3.23
CA ILE A 52 -12.66 1.97 -2.15
C ILE A 52 -11.22 2.19 -2.63
N ASP A 53 -10.66 1.32 -3.47
CA ASP A 53 -9.32 1.50 -4.03
C ASP A 53 -9.25 2.80 -4.86
N THR A 54 -10.35 3.12 -5.54
CA THR A 54 -10.49 4.38 -6.28
C THR A 54 -10.56 5.58 -5.35
N GLU A 55 -11.32 5.48 -4.24
CA GLU A 55 -11.40 6.52 -3.19
C GLU A 55 -10.05 6.70 -2.47
N THR A 56 -9.37 5.61 -2.14
CA THR A 56 -8.04 5.55 -1.53
C THR A 56 -7.00 6.23 -2.42
N SER A 57 -7.01 5.94 -3.73
CA SER A 57 -6.10 6.57 -4.69
C SER A 57 -6.34 8.08 -4.80
N LYS A 58 -7.60 8.54 -4.75
CA LYS A 58 -7.93 9.97 -4.70
C LYS A 58 -7.41 10.63 -3.43
N LEU A 59 -7.61 9.99 -2.27
CA LEU A 59 -7.10 10.49 -0.98
C LEU A 59 -5.56 10.56 -0.98
N GLU A 60 -4.88 9.57 -1.53
CA GLU A 60 -3.41 9.59 -1.68
C GLU A 60 -2.94 10.74 -2.56
N LYS A 61 -3.66 11.04 -3.65
CA LYS A 61 -3.37 12.20 -4.51
C LYS A 61 -3.55 13.52 -3.76
N MET A 62 -4.66 13.69 -3.04
CA MET A 62 -4.93 14.89 -2.23
C MET A 62 -3.86 15.09 -1.14
N ILE A 63 -3.45 14.02 -0.46
CA ILE A 63 -2.38 14.07 0.55
C ILE A 63 -1.08 14.56 -0.08
N LYS A 64 -0.73 14.06 -1.27
CA LYS A 64 0.48 14.45 -2.00
C LYS A 64 0.43 15.91 -2.45
N GLU A 65 -0.71 16.36 -2.95
CA GLU A 65 -0.92 17.78 -3.32
C GLU A 65 -0.73 18.70 -2.10
N LEU A 66 -1.34 18.36 -0.95
CA LEU A 66 -1.13 19.09 0.31
C LEU A 66 0.34 19.06 0.78
N GLU A 67 1.04 17.95 0.58
CA GLU A 67 2.46 17.80 0.92
C GLU A 67 3.33 18.80 0.14
N GLU A 68 3.06 18.98 -1.16
CA GLU A 68 3.77 19.95 -1.99
C GLU A 68 3.40 21.41 -1.65
N GLU A 69 2.13 21.68 -1.33
CA GLU A 69 1.71 23.00 -0.86
C GLU A 69 2.35 23.39 0.47
N ILE A 70 2.46 22.45 1.42
CA ILE A 70 3.14 22.67 2.70
C ILE A 70 4.61 22.98 2.47
N LYS A 71 5.30 22.24 1.58
CA LYS A 71 6.71 22.53 1.24
C LYS A 71 6.88 23.93 0.65
N LYS A 72 5.97 24.34 -0.23
CA LYS A 72 6.01 25.69 -0.82
C LYS A 72 5.86 26.76 0.26
N LEU A 73 4.90 26.59 1.18
CA LEU A 73 4.72 27.50 2.32
C LEU A 73 5.95 27.54 3.22
N GLU A 74 6.60 26.40 3.47
CA GLU A 74 7.83 26.33 4.26
C GLU A 74 9.01 27.04 3.59
N HIS A 75 9.09 27.00 2.26
CA HIS A 75 10.07 27.76 1.51
C HIS A 75 9.80 29.27 1.58
N GLU A 76 8.57 29.71 1.30
CA GLU A 76 8.14 31.10 1.43
C GLU A 76 8.38 31.63 2.86
N ARG A 77 8.11 30.81 3.88
CA ARG A 77 8.39 31.16 5.29
C ARG A 77 9.85 31.52 5.50
N LYS A 78 10.75 30.69 4.97
CA LYS A 78 12.19 30.89 5.13
C LYS A 78 12.65 32.18 4.45
N GLU A 79 12.15 32.46 3.24
CA GLU A 79 12.47 33.72 2.54
C GLU A 79 12.02 34.94 3.34
N ILE A 80 10.82 34.90 3.92
CA ILE A 80 10.30 35.98 4.79
C ILE A 80 11.15 36.12 6.06
N GLU A 81 11.54 35.02 6.72
CA GLU A 81 12.40 35.03 7.91
C GLU A 81 13.79 35.63 7.62
N ASP A 82 14.38 35.27 6.48
CA ASP A 82 15.65 35.82 6.01
C ASP A 82 15.53 37.33 5.74
N GLU A 83 14.44 37.77 5.09
CA GLU A 83 14.19 39.18 4.82
C GLU A 83 13.95 39.99 6.10
N ILE A 84 13.18 39.47 7.06
CA ILE A 84 12.99 40.06 8.39
C ILE A 84 14.34 40.27 9.08
N THR A 85 15.23 39.28 8.99
CA THR A 85 16.57 39.35 9.61
C THR A 85 17.40 40.48 9.00
N VAL A 86 17.36 40.64 7.67
CA VAL A 86 18.05 41.72 6.97
C VAL A 86 17.47 43.08 7.37
N VAL A 87 16.14 43.24 7.34
CA VAL A 87 15.48 44.50 7.69
C VAL A 87 15.76 44.90 9.13
N LYS A 88 15.73 43.95 10.09
CA LYS A 88 16.09 44.22 11.50
C LYS A 88 17.52 44.75 11.63
N LYS A 89 18.49 44.15 10.93
CA LYS A 89 19.88 44.62 10.91
C LYS A 89 20.01 46.03 10.32
N ASN A 90 19.29 46.34 9.24
CA ASN A 90 19.31 47.67 8.63
C ASN A 90 18.74 48.75 9.57
N ILE A 91 17.65 48.45 10.26
CA ILE A 91 17.05 49.34 11.25
C ILE A 91 18.04 49.61 12.38
N ASP A 92 18.67 48.58 12.92
CA ASP A 92 19.64 48.72 14.02
C ASP A 92 20.87 49.52 13.61
N TYR A 93 21.42 49.25 12.42
CA TYR A 93 22.53 50.01 11.86
C TYR A 93 22.16 51.49 11.64
N SER A 94 20.99 51.74 11.05
CA SER A 94 20.50 53.09 10.79
C SER A 94 20.24 53.86 12.09
N ARG A 95 19.70 53.21 13.13
CA ARG A 95 19.54 53.79 14.47
C ARG A 95 20.85 54.19 15.10
N LYS A 96 21.87 53.32 15.03
CA LYS A 96 23.19 53.61 15.59
C LYS A 96 23.87 54.79 14.87
N ASN A 97 23.75 54.85 13.55
CA ASN A 97 24.27 55.98 12.77
C ASN A 97 23.51 57.28 13.05
N LEU A 98 22.19 57.19 13.22
CA LEU A 98 21.35 58.32 13.59
C LEU A 98 21.76 58.88 14.95
N GLU A 99 21.95 58.03 15.95
CA GLU A 99 22.40 58.42 17.29
C GLU A 99 23.74 59.17 17.24
N ILE A 100 24.73 58.63 16.53
CA ILE A 100 26.04 59.28 16.35
C ILE A 100 25.88 60.64 15.66
N SER A 101 25.05 60.70 14.61
CA SER A 101 24.83 61.94 13.85
C SER A 101 24.11 63.00 14.67
N GLU A 102 23.13 62.61 15.48
CA GLU A 102 22.41 63.52 16.39
C GLU A 102 23.32 64.06 17.49
N VAL A 103 24.15 63.22 18.11
CA VAL A 103 25.12 63.66 19.13
C VAL A 103 26.10 64.68 18.55
N GLU A 104 26.69 64.38 17.38
CA GLU A 104 27.65 65.28 16.75
C GLU A 104 26.99 66.57 16.25
N HIS A 105 25.77 66.48 15.73
CA HIS A 105 24.97 67.65 15.35
C HIS A 105 24.70 68.55 16.55
N ASN A 106 24.18 68.01 17.65
CA ASN A 106 23.86 68.77 18.86
C ASN A 106 25.10 69.42 19.48
N ARG A 107 26.25 68.73 19.42
CA ARG A 107 27.54 69.29 19.85
C ARG A 107 27.92 70.51 19.01
N LYS A 108 27.90 70.39 17.69
CA LYS A 108 28.23 71.50 16.76
C LYS A 108 27.25 72.66 16.87
N GLU A 109 25.97 72.38 17.05
CA GLU A 109 24.93 73.39 17.28
C GLU A 109 25.19 74.14 18.58
N SER A 110 25.52 73.44 19.67
CA SER A 110 25.86 74.05 20.96
C SER A 110 27.13 74.92 20.90
N GLU A 111 28.18 74.43 20.23
CA GLU A 111 29.41 75.20 19.96
C GLU A 111 29.10 76.50 19.19
N PHE A 112 28.21 76.43 18.20
CA PHE A 112 27.78 77.58 17.42
C PHE A 112 26.98 78.59 18.27
N VAL A 113 25.99 78.13 19.03
CA VAL A 113 25.18 78.99 19.93
C VAL A 113 26.06 79.68 20.96
N ALA A 114 27.00 78.95 21.58
CA ALA A 114 27.94 79.52 22.54
C ALA A 114 28.80 80.63 21.92
N LYS A 115 29.23 80.46 20.67
CA LYS A 115 29.99 81.47 19.93
C LYS A 115 29.15 82.72 19.64
N ILE A 116 27.89 82.56 19.24
CA ILE A 116 26.95 83.68 19.02
C ILE A 116 26.72 84.46 20.33
N ILE A 117 26.51 83.76 21.46
CA ILE A 117 26.33 84.40 22.77
C ILE A 117 27.59 85.16 23.19
N ALA A 118 28.77 84.56 23.02
CA ALA A 118 30.04 85.23 23.32
C ALA A 118 30.23 86.49 22.47
N TRP A 119 29.86 86.44 21.19
CA TRP A 119 29.93 87.59 20.29
C TRP A 119 28.90 88.67 20.63
N ASP A 120 27.65 88.30 20.91
CA ASP A 120 26.61 89.24 21.37
C ASP A 120 27.07 89.98 22.63
N LYS A 121 27.61 89.25 23.62
CA LYS A 121 28.17 89.83 24.85
C LYS A 121 29.34 90.78 24.56
N TYR A 122 30.28 90.38 23.70
CA TYR A 122 31.41 91.22 23.30
C TYR A 122 30.95 92.51 22.61
N SER A 123 30.00 92.40 21.67
CA SER A 123 29.47 93.52 20.90
C SER A 123 28.72 94.56 21.75
N LYS A 124 27.99 94.10 22.78
CA LYS A 124 27.27 94.97 23.73
C LYS A 124 28.22 95.80 24.60
N ILE A 125 29.36 95.23 24.99
CA ILE A 125 30.38 95.89 25.83
C ILE A 125 31.19 96.90 25.02
N HIS A 126 31.54 96.59 23.76
CA HIS A 126 32.42 97.41 22.93
C HIS A 126 31.67 98.28 21.90
N ARG A 127 30.38 98.53 22.11
CA ARG A 127 29.45 99.14 21.13
C ARG A 127 29.86 100.55 20.63
N LYS A 128 30.71 101.28 21.37
CA LYS A 128 31.25 102.60 20.98
C LYS A 128 32.63 102.54 20.31
N GLU A 129 33.30 101.38 20.29
CA GLU A 129 34.67 101.18 19.81
C GLU A 129 34.80 100.18 18.65
N ILE A 130 33.69 99.56 18.21
CA ILE A 130 33.69 98.75 16.99
C ILE A 130 33.75 99.72 15.81
N ASP A 131 34.97 100.13 15.46
CA ASP A 131 35.28 100.98 14.32
C ASP A 131 34.77 100.32 13.03
N GLU A 132 34.26 101.10 12.09
CA GLU A 132 33.76 100.61 10.78
C GLU A 132 34.84 99.78 10.04
N LYS A 133 36.11 100.08 10.36
CA LYS A 133 37.31 99.37 9.90
C LYS A 133 37.43 97.93 10.43
N VAL A 134 36.92 97.63 11.63
CA VAL A 134 36.94 96.29 12.25
C VAL A 134 35.99 95.34 11.54
N LEU A 135 34.79 95.81 11.16
CA LEU A 135 33.84 95.06 10.33
C LEU A 135 34.42 94.77 8.92
N LEU A 136 35.36 95.60 8.45
CA LEU A 136 36.05 95.44 7.17
C LEU A 136 37.39 94.68 7.28
N THR A 137 37.85 94.32 8.49
CA THR A 137 39.08 93.53 8.64
C THR A 137 38.87 92.10 8.15
N LYS A 138 39.91 91.57 7.49
CA LYS A 138 39.95 90.19 6.96
C LYS A 138 39.47 89.15 7.98
N ASN A 139 39.83 89.31 9.24
CA ASN A 139 39.45 88.41 10.33
C ASN A 139 37.93 88.36 10.60
N TYR A 140 37.22 89.48 10.49
CA TYR A 140 35.76 89.50 10.71
C TYR A 140 35.01 88.87 9.53
N ARG A 141 35.44 89.15 8.29
CA ARG A 141 34.91 88.51 7.09
C ARG A 141 35.13 86.99 7.10
N GLU A 142 36.32 86.53 7.48
CA GLU A 142 36.63 85.11 7.65
C GLU A 142 35.79 84.46 8.75
N MET A 143 35.54 85.17 9.85
CA MET A 143 34.65 84.71 10.92
C MET A 143 33.21 84.51 10.43
N LEU A 144 32.64 85.50 9.74
CA LEU A 144 31.28 85.44 9.19
C LEU A 144 31.14 84.35 8.12
N HIS A 145 32.12 84.21 7.22
CA HIS A 145 32.11 83.12 6.25
C HIS A 145 32.21 81.75 6.93
N GLY A 146 33.05 81.61 7.95
CA GLY A 146 33.14 80.38 8.73
C GLY A 146 31.84 80.05 9.48
N ASP A 147 31.12 81.07 9.97
CA ASP A 147 29.81 80.89 10.62
C ASP A 147 28.71 80.51 9.62
N LEU A 148 28.69 81.14 8.44
CA LEU A 148 27.77 80.78 7.36
C LEU A 148 28.00 79.34 6.86
N GLN A 149 29.26 78.92 6.72
CA GLN A 149 29.61 77.55 6.37
C GLN A 149 29.18 76.54 7.45
N ARG A 150 29.34 76.89 8.73
CA ARG A 150 28.84 76.07 9.85
C ARG A 150 27.33 75.93 9.80
N MET A 151 26.58 77.03 9.58
CA MET A 151 25.12 76.99 9.47
C MET A 151 24.66 76.12 8.30
N GLY A 152 25.26 76.27 7.12
CA GLY A 152 24.93 75.41 5.97
C GLY A 152 25.26 73.93 6.22
N HIS A 153 26.32 73.63 6.98
CA HIS A 153 26.62 72.26 7.37
C HIS A 153 25.61 71.70 8.38
N ILE A 154 25.24 72.48 9.40
CA ILE A 154 24.20 72.11 10.38
C ILE A 154 22.89 71.82 9.66
N GLU A 155 22.40 72.74 8.83
CA GLU A 155 21.16 72.59 8.06
C GLU A 155 21.18 71.33 7.19
N LYS A 156 22.28 71.07 6.48
CA LYS A 156 22.46 69.86 5.67
C LYS A 156 22.37 68.59 6.53
N VAL A 157 23.04 68.57 7.68
CA VAL A 157 23.02 67.42 8.60
C VAL A 157 21.62 67.25 9.22
N THR A 158 20.92 68.33 9.58
CA THR A 158 19.52 68.28 10.04
C THR A 158 18.62 67.63 8.99
N GLY A 159 18.78 68.00 7.71
CA GLY A 159 18.08 67.37 6.59
C GLY A 159 18.39 65.88 6.48
N SER A 160 19.67 65.49 6.54
CA SER A 160 20.08 64.07 6.50
C SER A 160 19.55 63.26 7.69
N ILE A 161 19.53 63.84 8.90
CA ILE A 161 18.93 63.21 10.11
C ILE A 161 17.44 62.94 9.88
N LYS A 162 16.71 63.91 9.31
CA LYS A 162 15.30 63.74 8.97
C LYS A 162 15.09 62.62 7.94
N GLU A 163 15.89 62.59 6.87
CA GLU A 163 15.82 61.51 5.87
C GLU A 163 16.09 60.13 6.45
N VAL A 164 17.08 60.00 7.34
CA VAL A 164 17.39 58.74 8.02
C VAL A 164 16.24 58.31 8.94
N LYS A 165 15.62 59.23 9.68
CA LYS A 165 14.42 58.94 10.48
C LYS A 165 13.27 58.43 9.62
N GLU A 166 12.99 59.08 8.49
CA GLU A 166 11.94 58.66 7.56
C GLU A 166 12.23 57.27 6.97
N LYS A 167 13.49 56.97 6.64
CA LYS A 167 13.92 55.62 6.19
C LYS A 167 13.72 54.56 7.27
N ILE A 168 14.10 54.84 8.52
CA ILE A 168 13.89 53.91 9.65
C ILE A 168 12.39 53.63 9.83
N GLU A 169 11.53 54.65 9.75
CA GLU A 169 10.08 54.45 9.85
C GLU A 169 9.52 53.64 8.67
N ALA A 170 10.03 53.85 7.46
CA ALA A 170 9.67 53.04 6.31
C ALA A 170 10.10 51.56 6.47
N GLU A 171 11.30 51.32 6.99
CA GLU A 171 11.79 49.96 7.27
C GLU A 171 11.00 49.28 8.39
N LYS A 172 10.60 50.00 9.45
CA LYS A 172 9.69 49.47 10.48
C LYS A 172 8.34 49.05 9.90
N ARG A 173 7.74 49.90 9.05
CA ARG A 173 6.49 49.53 8.34
C ARG A 173 6.67 48.33 7.42
N LYS A 174 7.84 48.17 6.81
CA LYS A 174 8.18 46.97 6.04
C LYS A 174 8.27 45.75 6.95
N LEU A 175 8.94 45.87 8.09
CA LEU A 175 9.06 44.80 9.08
C LEU A 175 7.69 44.36 9.60
N ASP A 176 6.81 45.29 9.97
CA ASP A 176 5.45 44.98 10.43
C ASP A 176 4.65 44.19 9.39
N ARG A 177 4.80 44.54 8.11
CA ARG A 177 4.18 43.81 6.99
C ARG A 177 4.73 42.39 6.86
N LEU A 178 6.06 42.23 6.87
CA LEU A 178 6.70 40.91 6.81
C LEU A 178 6.32 40.03 8.00
N GLU A 179 6.24 40.59 9.21
CA GLU A 179 5.80 39.84 10.40
C GLU A 179 4.32 39.43 10.30
N ALA A 180 3.46 40.24 9.67
CA ALA A 180 2.08 39.88 9.38
C ALA A 180 1.98 38.76 8.32
N GLU A 181 2.74 38.86 7.23
CA GLU A 181 2.83 37.84 6.19
C GLU A 181 3.35 36.51 6.76
N LEU A 182 4.35 36.54 7.64
CA LEU A 182 4.88 35.37 8.33
C LEU A 182 3.80 34.69 9.19
N ARG A 183 3.02 35.46 9.96
CA ARG A 183 1.91 34.93 10.76
C ARG A 183 0.82 34.30 9.89
N GLU A 184 0.50 34.91 8.76
CA GLU A 184 -0.48 34.36 7.82
C GLU A 184 0.03 33.05 7.18
N ASN A 185 1.29 33.01 6.77
CA ASN A 185 1.94 31.82 6.22
C ASN A 185 1.89 30.66 7.23
N LEU A 186 2.27 30.91 8.49
CA LEU A 186 2.19 29.92 9.57
C LEU A 186 0.77 29.39 9.74
N ARG A 187 -0.23 30.27 9.78
CA ARG A 187 -1.64 29.87 9.89
C ARG A 187 -2.10 28.99 8.72
N LYS A 188 -1.71 29.34 7.49
CA LYS A 188 -2.02 28.54 6.30
C LYS A 188 -1.35 27.16 6.36
N SER A 189 -0.10 27.10 6.81
CA SER A 189 0.65 25.86 6.98
C SER A 189 -0.02 24.94 7.99
N ASP A 190 -0.41 25.46 9.15
CA ASP A 190 -1.05 24.69 10.22
C ASP A 190 -2.40 24.11 9.79
N ILE A 191 -3.23 24.91 9.10
CA ILE A 191 -4.52 24.45 8.56
C ILE A 191 -4.30 23.28 7.59
N LYS A 192 -3.33 23.39 6.67
CA LYS A 192 -3.03 22.33 5.69
C LYS A 192 -2.45 21.08 6.35
N LYS A 193 -1.61 21.23 7.38
CA LYS A 193 -1.07 20.11 8.16
C LYS A 193 -2.19 19.35 8.88
N GLU A 194 -3.15 20.07 9.45
CA GLU A 194 -4.31 19.45 10.11
C GLU A 194 -5.26 18.77 9.12
N GLU A 195 -5.50 19.37 7.95
CA GLU A 195 -6.26 18.74 6.86
C GLU A 195 -5.58 17.45 6.38
N GLN A 196 -4.27 17.50 6.14
CA GLN A 196 -3.50 16.33 5.74
C GLN A 196 -3.55 15.21 6.78
N LYS A 197 -3.45 15.56 8.08
CA LYS A 197 -3.56 14.60 9.18
C LYS A 197 -4.91 13.88 9.17
N LYS A 198 -6.01 14.63 9.04
CA LYS A 198 -7.38 14.07 8.95
C LYS A 198 -7.53 13.13 7.75
N LEU A 199 -6.96 13.49 6.59
CA LEU A 199 -6.97 12.63 5.41
C LEU A 199 -6.15 11.35 5.63
N LYS A 200 -4.97 11.44 6.25
CA LYS A 200 -4.13 10.28 6.60
C LYS A 200 -4.85 9.34 7.59
N GLU A 201 -5.52 9.89 8.59
CA GLU A 201 -6.34 9.11 9.53
C GLU A 201 -7.50 8.40 8.82
N LYS A 202 -8.25 9.12 7.98
CA LYS A 202 -9.33 8.53 7.18
C LYS A 202 -8.83 7.39 6.29
N LEU A 203 -7.72 7.63 5.57
CA LEU A 203 -7.07 6.63 4.72
C LEU A 203 -6.66 5.38 5.52
N GLN A 204 -6.12 5.57 6.72
CA GLN A 204 -5.69 4.46 7.58
C GLN A 204 -6.89 3.64 8.09
N VAL A 205 -7.97 4.31 8.50
CA VAL A 205 -9.20 3.66 8.96
C VAL A 205 -9.83 2.84 7.83
N GLU A 206 -9.94 3.42 6.63
CA GLU A 206 -10.46 2.71 5.46
C GLU A 206 -9.58 1.49 5.12
N LYS A 207 -8.25 1.66 4.99
CA LYS A 207 -7.33 0.53 4.72
C LYS A 207 -7.45 -0.60 5.75
N LYS A 208 -7.42 -0.28 7.06
CA LYS A 208 -7.48 -1.29 8.15
C LYS A 208 -8.85 -1.98 8.22
N GLY A 209 -9.94 -1.24 8.09
CA GLY A 209 -11.31 -1.79 8.18
C GLY A 209 -11.59 -2.80 7.08
N HIS A 210 -11.14 -2.52 5.86
CA HIS A 210 -11.35 -3.39 4.72
C HIS A 210 -10.48 -4.64 4.75
N GLN A 211 -9.19 -4.50 5.08
CA GLN A 211 -8.28 -5.64 5.19
C GLN A 211 -8.75 -6.66 6.24
N SER A 212 -9.20 -6.18 7.39
CA SER A 212 -9.76 -7.01 8.48
C SER A 212 -11.04 -7.74 8.06
N SER A 213 -11.91 -7.07 7.31
CA SER A 213 -13.18 -7.65 6.82
C SER A 213 -12.94 -8.76 5.79
N ILE A 214 -11.99 -8.55 4.88
CA ILE A 214 -11.61 -9.54 3.86
C ILE A 214 -11.04 -10.79 4.52
N GLU A 215 -10.17 -10.62 5.53
CA GLU A 215 -9.53 -11.75 6.18
C GLU A 215 -10.53 -12.63 6.95
N LYS A 216 -11.52 -12.01 7.61
CA LYS A 216 -12.62 -12.74 8.27
C LYS A 216 -13.40 -13.62 7.29
N LEU A 217 -13.79 -13.06 6.14
CA LEU A 217 -14.56 -13.78 5.12
C LEU A 217 -13.75 -14.90 4.45
N LYS A 218 -12.45 -14.67 4.20
CA LYS A 218 -11.55 -15.71 3.70
C LYS A 218 -11.43 -16.88 4.68
N LYS A 219 -11.28 -16.60 5.98
CA LYS A 219 -11.24 -17.62 7.05
C LYS A 219 -12.56 -18.39 7.15
N GLU A 220 -13.69 -17.71 7.05
CA GLU A 220 -15.02 -18.34 7.08
C GLU A 220 -15.25 -19.24 5.85
N LYS A 221 -14.92 -18.76 4.65
CA LYS A 221 -14.95 -19.56 3.41
C LYS A 221 -14.09 -20.81 3.55
N GLN A 222 -12.87 -20.68 4.07
CA GLN A 222 -11.96 -21.81 4.27
C GLN A 222 -12.51 -22.84 5.27
N ARG A 223 -13.14 -22.39 6.36
CA ARG A 223 -13.79 -23.28 7.35
C ARG A 223 -14.92 -24.08 6.71
N ILE A 224 -15.80 -23.42 5.96
CA ILE A 224 -16.95 -24.07 5.30
C ILE A 224 -16.48 -25.04 4.20
N SER A 225 -15.45 -24.68 3.43
CA SER A 225 -14.86 -25.59 2.44
C SER A 225 -14.27 -26.85 3.09
N LYS A 226 -13.53 -26.71 4.19
CA LYS A 226 -13.00 -27.86 4.95
C LYS A 226 -14.11 -28.75 5.53
N GLU A 227 -15.20 -28.14 5.98
CA GLU A 227 -16.39 -28.84 6.48
C GLU A 227 -17.03 -29.71 5.40
N ILE A 228 -17.24 -29.13 4.21
CA ILE A 228 -17.80 -29.84 3.05
C ILE A 228 -16.90 -30.98 2.62
N GLU A 229 -15.59 -30.75 2.52
CA GLU A 229 -14.64 -31.81 2.18
C GLU A 229 -14.72 -32.99 3.16
N ARG A 230 -14.84 -32.70 4.47
CA ARG A 230 -14.95 -33.75 5.48
C ARG A 230 -16.22 -34.57 5.28
N ILE A 231 -17.34 -33.91 5.03
CA ILE A 231 -18.64 -34.55 4.80
C ILE A 231 -18.62 -35.39 3.52
N ILE A 232 -18.01 -34.90 2.44
CA ILE A 232 -17.84 -35.66 1.19
C ILE A 232 -16.97 -36.88 1.42
N ARG A 233 -15.81 -36.73 2.10
CA ARG A 233 -14.92 -37.85 2.44
C ARG A 233 -15.63 -38.89 3.28
N GLU A 234 -16.39 -38.47 4.28
CA GLU A 234 -17.12 -39.37 5.18
C GLU A 234 -18.24 -40.12 4.44
N ASN A 235 -19.01 -39.43 3.60
CA ASN A 235 -20.04 -40.06 2.77
C ASN A 235 -19.43 -41.04 1.75
N ALA A 236 -18.31 -40.67 1.11
CA ALA A 236 -17.60 -41.55 0.19
C ALA A 236 -17.05 -42.80 0.90
N ARG A 237 -16.53 -42.65 2.12
CA ARG A 237 -16.09 -43.76 2.97
C ARG A 237 -17.25 -44.70 3.31
N ARG A 238 -18.39 -44.17 3.74
CA ARG A 238 -19.59 -44.97 4.04
C ARG A 238 -20.13 -45.70 2.80
N ALA A 239 -20.10 -45.05 1.63
CA ALA A 239 -20.50 -45.67 0.37
C ALA A 239 -19.55 -46.79 -0.07
N ALA A 240 -18.23 -46.56 0.06
CA ALA A 240 -17.21 -47.58 -0.24
C ALA A 240 -17.30 -48.78 0.71
N GLU A 241 -17.55 -48.54 2.01
CA GLU A 241 -17.73 -49.61 3.00
C GLU A 241 -18.98 -50.43 2.72
N LYS A 242 -20.09 -49.79 2.32
CA LYS A 242 -21.31 -50.47 1.89
C LYS A 242 -21.08 -51.31 0.63
N ALA A 243 -20.40 -50.75 -0.38
CA ALA A 243 -20.07 -51.47 -1.61
C ALA A 243 -19.12 -52.65 -1.37
N ALA A 244 -18.16 -52.50 -0.45
CA ALA A 244 -17.26 -53.59 -0.05
C ALA A 244 -18.01 -54.72 0.68
N ARG A 245 -18.96 -54.39 1.56
CA ARG A 245 -19.83 -55.39 2.21
C ARG A 245 -20.72 -56.12 1.21
N GLU A 246 -21.31 -55.41 0.25
CA GLU A 246 -22.12 -56.01 -0.82
C GLU A 246 -21.28 -56.91 -1.74
N LYS A 247 -20.04 -56.50 -2.06
CA LYS A 247 -19.12 -57.30 -2.86
C LYS A 247 -18.64 -58.55 -2.11
N ALA A 248 -18.29 -58.42 -0.83
CA ALA A 248 -17.92 -59.55 0.03
C ALA A 248 -19.09 -60.55 0.20
N ALA A 249 -20.32 -60.06 0.34
CA ALA A 249 -21.51 -60.92 0.38
C ALA A 249 -21.74 -61.68 -0.94
N LYS A 250 -21.50 -61.04 -2.09
CA LYS A 250 -21.57 -61.67 -3.41
C LYS A 250 -20.45 -62.68 -3.66
N GLU A 251 -19.22 -62.40 -3.20
CA GLU A 251 -18.08 -63.32 -3.30
C GLU A 251 -18.23 -64.53 -2.36
N ALA A 252 -18.75 -64.34 -1.15
CA ALA A 252 -19.10 -65.43 -0.24
C ALA A 252 -20.22 -66.34 -0.79
N ALA A 253 -21.17 -65.77 -1.54
CA ALA A 253 -22.19 -66.54 -2.26
C ALA A 253 -21.60 -67.33 -3.45
N LYS A 254 -20.56 -66.81 -4.11
CA LYS A 254 -19.89 -67.46 -5.25
C LYS A 254 -18.91 -68.57 -4.82
N ASN A 255 -18.32 -68.46 -3.62
CA ASN A 255 -17.36 -69.44 -3.09
C ASN A 255 -17.98 -70.69 -2.44
N LYS A 256 -19.32 -70.84 -2.42
CA LYS A 256 -19.97 -72.11 -2.03
C LYS A 256 -20.04 -73.16 -3.16
N GLY A 257 -19.45 -72.89 -4.32
CA GLY A 257 -19.47 -73.81 -5.45
C GLY A 257 -18.18 -73.78 -6.27
N LYS A 258 -17.09 -74.31 -5.73
CA LYS A 258 -16.00 -75.01 -6.44
C LYS A 258 -14.81 -75.23 -5.51
N GLY A 259 -14.54 -76.49 -5.19
CA GLY A 259 -13.37 -76.92 -4.43
C GLY A 259 -12.18 -77.29 -5.32
N SER A 260 -11.01 -77.29 -4.67
CA SER A 260 -9.85 -78.19 -4.85
C SER A 260 -8.93 -78.02 -6.08
N LYS A 261 -7.69 -77.56 -5.85
CA LYS A 261 -6.43 -78.37 -5.87
C LYS A 261 -5.16 -77.48 -5.97
N ARG A 262 -4.16 -77.80 -5.11
CA ARG A 262 -2.67 -77.94 -5.30
C ARG A 262 -1.91 -76.89 -6.14
N SER A 263 -0.61 -76.61 -5.99
CA SER A 263 0.46 -76.78 -5.00
C SER A 263 1.75 -76.27 -5.68
N GLY A 264 2.66 -75.60 -4.95
CA GLY A 264 4.11 -75.71 -5.17
C GLY A 264 4.85 -74.69 -6.06
N GLY A 265 5.99 -74.21 -5.56
CA GLY A 265 7.22 -74.09 -6.35
C GLY A 265 7.80 -72.70 -6.65
N THR A 266 8.62 -72.18 -5.72
CA THR A 266 9.90 -71.43 -5.86
C THR A 266 10.37 -70.93 -7.24
N LYS A 267 10.73 -69.62 -7.37
CA LYS A 267 12.11 -69.12 -7.64
C LYS A 267 12.21 -67.58 -7.71
N VAL A 268 13.34 -67.09 -7.21
CA VAL A 268 13.88 -65.71 -7.24
C VAL A 268 14.60 -65.47 -8.58
N THR A 269 14.44 -64.31 -9.25
CA THR A 269 15.54 -63.44 -9.75
C THR A 269 15.07 -62.17 -10.54
N THR A 270 15.59 -61.02 -10.07
CA THR A 270 16.12 -59.82 -10.78
C THR A 270 15.32 -58.93 -11.78
N THR A 271 15.26 -57.65 -11.38
CA THR A 271 15.41 -56.40 -12.17
C THR A 271 14.57 -56.18 -13.42
N THR A 272 13.54 -55.34 -13.27
CA THR A 272 13.45 -53.99 -13.87
C THR A 272 12.34 -53.27 -13.10
N VAL A 273 12.59 -52.05 -12.63
CA VAL A 273 11.59 -51.26 -11.91
C VAL A 273 10.62 -50.71 -12.94
N ASP A 274 9.71 -51.57 -13.39
CA ASP A 274 8.47 -51.17 -14.03
C ASP A 274 7.58 -50.60 -12.93
N MET A 275 7.55 -49.27 -12.81
CA MET A 275 6.54 -48.61 -11.99
C MET A 275 5.17 -48.86 -12.63
N PRO A 276 4.18 -49.37 -11.88
CA PRO A 276 2.84 -49.59 -12.41
C PRO A 276 2.24 -48.23 -12.78
N LYS A 277 2.10 -47.98 -14.09
CA LYS A 277 1.29 -46.89 -14.61
C LYS A 277 -0.10 -47.07 -14.01
N ILE A 278 -0.51 -46.14 -13.14
CA ILE A 278 -1.92 -45.89 -12.83
C ILE A 278 -2.52 -45.31 -14.12
N SER A 279 -2.70 -46.18 -15.12
CA SER A 279 -3.34 -45.77 -16.35
C SER A 279 -4.80 -45.52 -16.00
N ASN A 280 -5.27 -44.32 -16.31
CA ASN A 280 -6.68 -44.00 -16.33
C ASN A 280 -7.04 -43.83 -17.81
N PRO A 281 -7.20 -44.92 -18.59
CA PRO A 281 -7.38 -44.84 -20.04
C PRO A 281 -8.57 -43.96 -20.42
N GLU A 282 -9.63 -44.01 -19.61
CA GLU A 282 -10.81 -43.19 -19.79
C GLU A 282 -10.54 -41.69 -19.57
N ALA A 283 -9.65 -41.31 -18.64
CA ALA A 283 -9.25 -39.91 -18.50
C ALA A 283 -8.45 -39.42 -19.71
N TYR A 284 -7.54 -40.24 -20.24
CA TYR A 284 -6.75 -39.90 -21.44
C TYR A 284 -7.63 -39.77 -22.69
N LYS A 285 -8.65 -40.62 -22.85
CA LYS A 285 -9.65 -40.48 -23.91
C LYS A 285 -10.45 -39.18 -23.80
N ARG A 286 -10.89 -38.80 -22.58
CA ARG A 286 -11.67 -37.56 -22.37
C ARG A 286 -10.86 -36.30 -22.70
N ILE A 287 -9.59 -36.25 -22.31
CA ILE A 287 -8.75 -35.06 -22.53
C ILE A 287 -8.18 -34.99 -23.96
N GLY A 288 -7.86 -36.15 -24.56
CA GLY A 288 -7.21 -36.22 -25.86
C GLY A 288 -5.80 -35.61 -25.87
N LYS A 289 -5.31 -35.26 -27.06
CA LYS A 289 -4.02 -34.57 -27.20
C LYS A 289 -4.11 -33.10 -26.77
N THR A 290 -3.04 -32.61 -26.15
CA THR A 290 -2.91 -31.26 -25.60
C THR A 290 -1.58 -30.64 -26.00
N ILE A 291 -1.52 -29.30 -26.02
CA ILE A 291 -0.29 -28.57 -26.29
C ILE A 291 0.57 -28.55 -25.04
N LYS A 292 1.89 -28.76 -25.20
CA LYS A 292 2.83 -28.58 -24.11
C LYS A 292 2.81 -27.12 -23.64
N PRO A 293 2.58 -26.85 -22.34
CA PRO A 293 2.29 -25.50 -21.86
C PRO A 293 3.50 -24.56 -21.86
N LEU A 294 4.70 -25.14 -22.02
CA LEU A 294 5.97 -24.46 -22.16
C LEU A 294 6.93 -25.37 -22.96
N ASN A 295 7.64 -24.80 -23.92
CA ASN A 295 8.69 -25.51 -24.64
C ASN A 295 9.96 -25.54 -23.77
N GLY A 296 10.33 -26.74 -23.32
CA GLY A 296 11.47 -26.94 -22.42
C GLY A 296 11.65 -28.40 -21.98
N GLN A 297 12.80 -28.71 -21.38
CA GLN A 297 13.08 -30.06 -20.87
C GLN A 297 12.25 -30.34 -19.62
N ILE A 298 11.73 -31.56 -19.49
CA ILE A 298 11.09 -32.01 -18.24
C ILE A 298 12.20 -32.38 -17.25
N VAL A 299 12.24 -31.70 -16.11
CA VAL A 299 13.27 -31.87 -15.07
C VAL A 299 12.75 -32.58 -13.82
N VAL A 300 11.43 -32.63 -13.64
CA VAL A 300 10.75 -33.47 -12.64
C VAL A 300 9.58 -34.17 -13.31
N TYR A 301 9.49 -35.48 -13.13
CA TYR A 301 8.44 -36.32 -13.68
C TYR A 301 7.32 -36.57 -12.66
N PHE A 302 6.14 -36.92 -13.17
CA PHE A 302 5.02 -37.38 -12.34
C PHE A 302 5.43 -38.60 -11.51
N GLY A 303 5.12 -38.59 -10.21
CA GLY A 303 5.51 -39.65 -9.27
C GLY A 303 6.98 -39.62 -8.82
N GLN A 304 7.82 -38.74 -9.39
CA GLN A 304 9.20 -38.59 -8.95
C GLN A 304 9.26 -37.98 -7.54
N LYS A 305 10.06 -38.55 -6.65
CA LYS A 305 10.27 -38.03 -5.29
C LYS A 305 11.13 -36.77 -5.32
N LYS A 306 10.65 -35.70 -4.68
CA LYS A 306 11.37 -34.44 -4.47
C LYS A 306 11.74 -34.30 -2.99
N ALA A 307 12.99 -33.89 -2.71
CA ALA A 307 13.54 -33.75 -1.35
C ALA A 307 13.28 -34.97 -0.42
N GLY A 308 13.40 -36.18 -0.96
CA GLY A 308 13.44 -37.43 -0.19
C GLY A 308 12.12 -37.99 0.36
N VAL A 309 11.00 -37.25 0.38
CA VAL A 309 9.79 -37.69 1.11
C VAL A 309 8.47 -37.51 0.35
N VAL A 310 8.35 -36.60 -0.63
CA VAL A 310 7.07 -36.31 -1.31
C VAL A 310 7.15 -36.59 -2.81
N GLU A 311 6.22 -37.39 -3.34
CA GLU A 311 6.07 -37.64 -4.77
C GLU A 311 5.42 -36.45 -5.49
N SER A 312 5.94 -36.09 -6.66
CA SER A 312 5.38 -35.02 -7.48
C SER A 312 4.04 -35.42 -8.09
N ASN A 313 3.00 -34.62 -7.86
CA ASN A 313 1.68 -34.80 -8.48
C ASN A 313 1.61 -34.30 -9.93
N GLY A 314 2.72 -33.78 -10.47
CA GLY A 314 2.81 -33.23 -11.82
C GLY A 314 4.22 -33.33 -12.38
N ILE A 315 4.47 -32.59 -13.45
CA ILE A 315 5.79 -32.44 -14.06
C ILE A 315 6.32 -31.02 -13.85
N GLU A 316 7.64 -30.88 -13.88
CA GLU A 316 8.30 -29.56 -13.95
C GLU A 316 9.00 -29.41 -15.30
N ILE A 317 8.70 -28.31 -16.01
CA ILE A 317 9.27 -28.00 -17.32
C ILE A 317 10.22 -26.81 -17.16
N LYS A 318 11.50 -27.02 -17.46
CA LYS A 318 12.54 -25.98 -17.39
C LYS A 318 12.33 -24.95 -18.50
N GLY A 319 12.34 -23.67 -18.15
CA GLY A 319 12.28 -22.55 -19.08
C GLY A 319 13.26 -21.44 -18.71
N LYS A 320 12.95 -20.21 -19.13
CA LYS A 320 13.61 -18.99 -18.68
C LYS A 320 12.59 -18.10 -17.98
N LEU A 321 13.02 -17.34 -16.98
CA LEU A 321 12.18 -16.36 -16.31
C LEU A 321 11.55 -15.43 -17.37
N GLY A 322 10.24 -15.21 -17.30
CA GLY A 322 9.54 -14.38 -18.29
C GLY A 322 8.96 -15.13 -19.50
N ASN A 323 9.25 -16.43 -19.68
CA ASN A 323 8.66 -17.19 -20.79
C ASN A 323 7.12 -17.17 -20.73
N PRO A 324 6.42 -16.99 -21.87
CA PRO A 324 4.98 -17.12 -21.91
C PRO A 324 4.57 -18.57 -21.63
N VAL A 325 3.60 -18.75 -20.73
CA VAL A 325 2.97 -20.05 -20.43
C VAL A 325 1.60 -20.08 -21.09
N VAL A 326 1.30 -21.15 -21.82
CA VAL A 326 0.08 -21.28 -22.63
C VAL A 326 -0.87 -22.35 -22.09
N ALA A 327 -2.17 -22.19 -22.35
CA ALA A 327 -3.17 -23.20 -22.05
C ALA A 327 -2.98 -24.43 -22.94
N SER A 328 -2.92 -25.61 -22.33
CA SER A 328 -2.68 -26.87 -23.02
C SER A 328 -3.90 -27.32 -23.83
N LYS A 329 -5.10 -26.95 -23.38
CA LYS A 329 -6.36 -27.16 -24.09
C LYS A 329 -7.31 -25.99 -23.85
N ALA A 330 -8.30 -25.81 -24.73
CA ALA A 330 -9.37 -24.87 -24.49
C ALA A 330 -10.18 -25.27 -23.25
N GLY A 331 -10.64 -24.29 -22.48
CA GLY A 331 -11.35 -24.55 -21.22
C GLY A 331 -11.79 -23.28 -20.52
N THR A 332 -12.21 -23.43 -19.27
CA THR A 332 -12.62 -22.32 -18.40
C THR A 332 -11.68 -22.21 -17.22
N VAL A 333 -11.16 -21.02 -16.95
CA VAL A 333 -10.30 -20.78 -15.78
C VAL A 333 -11.12 -20.92 -14.51
N ILE A 334 -10.77 -21.88 -13.67
CA ILE A 334 -11.45 -22.16 -12.38
C ILE A 334 -10.64 -21.70 -11.16
N TYR A 335 -9.38 -21.28 -11.38
CA TYR A 335 -8.53 -20.68 -10.36
C TYR A 335 -7.47 -19.79 -11.00
N ALA A 336 -7.18 -18.64 -10.41
CA ALA A 336 -6.19 -17.67 -10.91
C ALA A 336 -5.69 -16.79 -9.75
N ASP A 337 -4.86 -17.33 -8.87
CA ASP A 337 -4.31 -16.59 -7.70
C ASP A 337 -3.06 -17.30 -7.14
N LYS A 338 -2.51 -16.80 -6.02
CA LYS A 338 -1.43 -17.44 -5.28
C LYS A 338 -1.89 -18.71 -4.57
N PHE A 339 -1.17 -19.80 -4.81
CA PHE A 339 -1.35 -21.09 -4.15
C PHE A 339 -0.10 -21.44 -3.32
N GLN A 340 -0.31 -21.85 -2.07
CA GLN A 340 0.80 -22.18 -1.17
C GLN A 340 1.65 -23.31 -1.75
N GLY A 341 2.96 -23.10 -1.83
CA GLY A 341 3.93 -24.06 -2.37
C GLY A 341 4.10 -24.05 -3.90
N LEU A 342 3.23 -23.36 -4.65
CA LEU A 342 3.27 -23.29 -6.12
C LEU A 342 3.26 -21.84 -6.66
N GLY A 343 3.51 -20.84 -5.82
CA GLY A 343 3.53 -19.44 -6.24
C GLY A 343 2.18 -18.98 -6.83
N LYS A 344 2.19 -18.22 -7.92
CA LYS A 344 0.95 -17.90 -8.64
C LYS A 344 0.55 -19.09 -9.52
N VAL A 345 -0.72 -19.45 -9.47
CA VAL A 345 -1.29 -20.60 -10.15
C VAL A 345 -2.48 -20.22 -11.02
N VAL A 346 -2.57 -20.83 -12.20
CA VAL A 346 -3.79 -20.88 -13.00
C VAL A 346 -4.29 -22.33 -13.03
N MET A 347 -5.58 -22.56 -12.81
CA MET A 347 -6.22 -23.85 -13.05
C MET A 347 -7.31 -23.70 -14.10
N ILE A 348 -7.32 -24.59 -15.08
CA ILE A 348 -8.27 -24.58 -16.20
C ILE A 348 -9.06 -25.88 -16.18
N ASP A 349 -10.38 -25.78 -16.09
CA ASP A 349 -11.29 -26.89 -16.35
C ASP A 349 -11.45 -27.08 -17.86
N TYR A 350 -11.02 -28.24 -18.34
CA TYR A 350 -11.14 -28.64 -19.74
C TYR A 350 -12.46 -29.35 -20.05
N GLY A 351 -13.31 -29.56 -19.05
CA GLY A 351 -14.50 -30.38 -19.13
C GLY A 351 -14.22 -31.87 -18.87
N GLY A 352 -15.28 -32.66 -18.71
CA GLY A 352 -15.16 -34.10 -18.46
C GLY A 352 -14.44 -34.47 -17.16
N GLY A 353 -14.42 -33.55 -16.19
CA GLY A 353 -13.72 -33.72 -14.91
C GLY A 353 -12.19 -33.62 -15.04
N ILE A 354 -11.67 -33.01 -16.10
CA ILE A 354 -10.23 -32.83 -16.31
C ILE A 354 -9.81 -31.38 -16.02
N ILE A 355 -8.79 -31.21 -15.18
CA ILE A 355 -8.26 -29.89 -14.79
C ILE A 355 -6.76 -29.84 -15.08
N GLY A 356 -6.30 -28.81 -15.80
CA GLY A 356 -4.88 -28.46 -15.90
C GLY A 356 -4.50 -27.44 -14.83
N VAL A 357 -3.36 -27.64 -14.17
CA VAL A 357 -2.82 -26.77 -13.11
C VAL A 357 -1.46 -26.24 -13.56
N TYR A 358 -1.27 -24.93 -13.48
CA TYR A 358 -0.10 -24.20 -13.95
C TYR A 358 0.49 -23.39 -12.82
N GLY A 359 1.64 -23.76 -12.27
CA GLY A 359 2.25 -23.11 -11.12
C GLY A 359 3.58 -22.42 -11.41
N ASN A 360 4.14 -21.80 -10.37
CA ASN A 360 5.39 -21.02 -10.40
C ASN A 360 5.33 -19.84 -11.38
N LEU A 361 4.15 -19.23 -11.56
CA LEU A 361 3.99 -18.08 -12.45
C LEU A 361 4.49 -16.79 -11.77
N LEU A 362 5.14 -15.92 -12.53
CA LEU A 362 5.48 -14.56 -12.13
C LEU A 362 4.26 -13.64 -12.22
N ALA A 363 3.44 -13.82 -13.27
CA ALA A 363 2.25 -13.02 -13.53
C ALA A 363 1.16 -13.90 -14.16
N ILE A 364 -0.10 -13.61 -13.79
CA ILE A 364 -1.28 -14.24 -14.38
C ILE A 364 -1.85 -13.28 -15.42
N LYS A 365 -2.24 -13.79 -16.59
CA LYS A 365 -2.76 -13.00 -17.72
C LYS A 365 -4.25 -13.28 -18.02
N VAL A 366 -4.89 -14.12 -17.22
CA VAL A 366 -6.30 -14.51 -17.36
C VAL A 366 -7.05 -14.35 -16.04
N ASN A 367 -8.36 -14.16 -16.13
CA ASN A 367 -9.23 -13.97 -14.97
C ASN A 367 -9.97 -15.26 -14.62
N LEU A 368 -10.34 -15.43 -13.35
CA LEU A 368 -11.27 -16.47 -12.92
C LEU A 368 -12.56 -16.41 -13.78
N ASN A 369 -13.10 -17.58 -14.13
CA ASN A 369 -14.26 -17.80 -15.00
C ASN A 369 -14.10 -17.38 -16.47
N SER A 370 -12.93 -16.88 -16.90
CA SER A 370 -12.70 -16.60 -18.31
C SER A 370 -12.54 -17.89 -19.13
N LYS A 371 -13.04 -17.89 -20.36
CA LYS A 371 -12.76 -18.94 -21.34
C LYS A 371 -11.40 -18.69 -21.97
N VAL A 372 -10.64 -19.76 -22.19
CA VAL A 372 -9.34 -19.72 -22.85
C VAL A 372 -9.31 -20.71 -24.00
N SER A 373 -8.61 -20.34 -25.08
CA SER A 373 -8.35 -21.22 -26.22
C SER A 373 -7.08 -22.05 -26.00
N SER A 374 -6.96 -23.20 -26.67
CA SER A 374 -5.70 -23.95 -26.67
C SER A 374 -4.58 -23.09 -27.27
N GLY A 375 -3.41 -23.05 -26.63
CA GLY A 375 -2.28 -22.20 -27.02
C GLY A 375 -2.38 -20.74 -26.57
N GLN A 376 -3.49 -20.30 -25.98
CA GLN A 376 -3.62 -18.94 -25.46
C GLN A 376 -2.66 -18.72 -24.28
N THR A 377 -1.94 -17.60 -24.27
CA THR A 377 -1.09 -17.22 -23.13
C THR A 377 -1.94 -16.95 -21.89
N ILE A 378 -1.65 -17.68 -20.81
CA ILE A 378 -2.38 -17.59 -19.54
C ILE A 378 -1.55 -16.97 -18.41
N GLY A 379 -0.24 -16.90 -18.59
CA GLY A 379 0.66 -16.36 -17.59
C GLY A 379 2.09 -16.25 -18.10
N VAL A 380 2.96 -15.84 -17.20
CA VAL A 380 4.39 -15.65 -17.44
C VAL A 380 5.15 -16.48 -16.42
N LEU A 381 6.13 -17.25 -16.86
CA LEU A 381 6.96 -18.10 -16.00
C LEU A 381 7.73 -17.26 -14.99
N GLY A 382 7.65 -17.68 -13.72
CA GLY A 382 8.40 -17.14 -12.60
C GLY A 382 9.48 -18.09 -12.12
N LEU A 383 9.73 -18.06 -10.81
CA LEU A 383 10.63 -18.97 -10.14
C LEU A 383 9.84 -19.94 -9.27
N SER A 384 10.30 -21.19 -9.23
CA SER A 384 9.87 -22.18 -8.25
C SER A 384 10.38 -21.84 -6.85
N SER A 385 9.94 -22.60 -5.83
CA SER A 385 10.44 -22.49 -4.46
C SER A 385 11.95 -22.71 -4.36
N ASP A 386 12.52 -23.50 -5.27
CA ASP A 386 13.96 -23.78 -5.35
C ASP A 386 14.73 -22.69 -6.14
N LYS A 387 14.07 -21.57 -6.45
CA LYS A 387 14.59 -20.43 -7.22
C LYS A 387 14.97 -20.75 -8.68
N GLU A 388 14.58 -21.91 -9.19
CA GLU A 388 14.75 -22.31 -10.59
C GLU A 388 13.53 -21.91 -11.45
N PRO A 389 13.72 -21.47 -12.72
CA PRO A 389 12.66 -21.12 -13.64
C PRO A 389 11.98 -22.36 -14.24
N ASN A 390 11.29 -23.11 -13.38
CA ASN A 390 10.57 -24.33 -13.74
C ASN A 390 9.06 -24.12 -13.63
N LEU A 391 8.34 -24.34 -14.74
CA LEU A 391 6.89 -24.39 -14.75
C LEU A 391 6.42 -25.67 -14.07
N TYR A 392 5.62 -25.56 -13.02
CA TYR A 392 4.88 -26.72 -12.50
C TYR A 392 3.63 -26.94 -13.35
N TYR A 393 3.48 -28.14 -13.92
CA TYR A 393 2.29 -28.52 -14.68
C TYR A 393 1.71 -29.84 -14.15
N GLU A 394 0.45 -29.83 -13.75
CA GLU A 394 -0.27 -30.99 -13.25
C GLU A 394 -1.58 -31.17 -14.03
N LEU A 395 -1.94 -32.41 -14.32
CA LEU A 395 -3.22 -32.76 -14.89
C LEU A 395 -4.00 -33.57 -13.86
N ARG A 396 -5.26 -33.20 -13.60
CA ARG A 396 -6.14 -33.92 -12.68
C ARG A 396 -7.33 -34.49 -13.41
N ALA A 397 -7.69 -35.73 -13.10
CA ALA A 397 -8.94 -36.35 -13.50
C ALA A 397 -9.78 -36.68 -12.26
N ASN A 398 -10.98 -36.11 -12.16
CA ASN A 398 -11.86 -36.25 -10.99
C ASN A 398 -11.12 -35.92 -9.68
N LEU A 399 -10.39 -34.80 -9.69
CA LEU A 399 -9.57 -34.30 -8.58
C LEU A 399 -8.36 -35.16 -8.18
N ARG A 400 -8.05 -36.23 -8.93
CA ARG A 400 -6.84 -37.04 -8.72
C ARG A 400 -5.78 -36.69 -9.76
N PRO A 401 -4.51 -36.51 -9.35
CA PRO A 401 -3.42 -36.25 -10.28
C PRO A 401 -3.20 -37.45 -11.21
N ILE A 402 -2.97 -37.18 -12.49
CA ILE A 402 -2.61 -38.16 -13.52
C ILE A 402 -1.37 -37.65 -14.27
N ASP A 403 -0.60 -38.56 -14.84
CA ASP A 403 0.60 -38.21 -15.61
C ASP A 403 0.20 -37.37 -16.84
N PRO A 404 0.69 -36.14 -17.00
CA PRO A 404 0.38 -35.32 -18.17
C PRO A 404 1.09 -35.76 -19.46
N ILE A 405 2.20 -36.50 -19.37
CA ILE A 405 3.06 -36.84 -20.52
C ILE A 405 2.32 -37.56 -21.65
N PRO A 406 1.45 -38.56 -21.40
CA PRO A 406 0.72 -39.24 -22.47
C PRO A 406 -0.18 -38.32 -23.32
N THR A 407 -0.50 -37.13 -22.82
CA THR A 407 -1.38 -36.18 -23.50
C THR A 407 -0.67 -35.25 -24.48
N PHE A 408 0.65 -35.14 -24.45
CA PHE A 408 1.39 -34.30 -25.40
C PHE A 408 1.53 -34.93 -26.78
#